data_AF-A0A8J4Y2L8-F1
#
_entry.id   AF-A0A8J4Y2L8-F1
#
_cell.length_a   1.000
_cell.length_b   1.000
_cell.length_c   1.000
_cell.angle_alpha   90.00
_cell.angle_beta   90.00
_cell.angle_gamma   90.00
#
_symmetry.space_group_name_H-M   'P 1'
#
loop_
_entity.id
_entity.type
_entity.pdbx_description
1 polymer ?
#
loop_
_entity_poly.entity_id
_entity_poly.type
_entity_poly.pdbx_seq_one_letter_code
_entity_poly.pdbx_strand_id
1 'polypeptide(L)'
;MATMSPTSKILLVLVLLLVGTCLPDAGSKLREQREALEKLECEPKETWVYIESQLGPHDDLPDNTFYPHVVSVLRCLNESSFCGDPRRGVPHKTCKPDTIGPKDVVVKLYNDVELTRKITVMENKSCKCMH
;
A
#
# COMPACT_ATOMS: atom_id res chain seq x y z
N MET A 1 -53.90 -19.66 -38.07
CA MET A 1 -52.51 -19.67 -38.57
C MET A 1 -52.17 -18.26 -39.01
N ALA A 2 -51.38 -17.52 -38.23
CA ALA A 2 -51.01 -16.14 -38.55
C ALA A 2 -49.74 -16.13 -39.41
N THR A 3 -49.86 -15.66 -40.64
CA THR A 3 -48.77 -15.47 -41.60
C THR A 3 -48.03 -14.18 -41.27
N MET A 4 -46.90 -14.27 -40.56
CA MET A 4 -46.00 -13.13 -40.34
C MET A 4 -45.28 -12.75 -41.65
N SER A 5 -45.46 -11.50 -42.07
CA SER A 5 -44.81 -10.87 -43.22
C SER A 5 -43.26 -10.85 -43.10
N PRO A 6 -42.51 -11.13 -44.17
CA PRO A 6 -41.04 -11.20 -44.17
C PRO A 6 -40.35 -9.87 -43.83
N THR A 7 -41.02 -8.73 -44.00
CA THR A 7 -40.46 -7.40 -43.67
C THR A 7 -40.36 -7.14 -42.16
N SER A 8 -41.17 -7.84 -41.35
CA SER A 8 -41.16 -7.70 -39.89
C SER A 8 -39.99 -8.42 -39.22
N LYS A 9 -39.38 -9.41 -39.88
CA LYS A 9 -38.22 -10.16 -39.35
C LYS A 9 -36.91 -9.41 -39.53
N ILE A 10 -36.78 -8.62 -40.60
CA ILE A 10 -35.59 -7.82 -40.90
C ILE A 10 -35.45 -6.67 -39.89
N LEU A 11 -36.56 -6.06 -39.49
CA LEU A 11 -36.56 -4.98 -38.50
C LEU A 11 -36.13 -5.47 -37.10
N LEU A 12 -36.52 -6.70 -36.73
CA LEU A 12 -36.16 -7.31 -35.44
C LEU A 12 -34.67 -7.66 -35.36
N VAL A 13 -34.07 -8.10 -36.47
CA VAL A 13 -32.62 -8.39 -36.55
C VAL A 13 -31.79 -7.11 -36.50
N LEU A 14 -32.25 -6.02 -37.15
CA LEU A 14 -31.55 -4.73 -37.11
C LEU A 14 -31.59 -4.09 -35.71
N VAL A 15 -32.71 -4.22 -34.99
CA VAL A 15 -32.82 -3.70 -33.62
C VAL A 15 -31.92 -4.49 -32.66
N LEU A 16 -31.84 -5.82 -32.78
CA LEU A 16 -30.94 -6.66 -31.97
C LEU A 16 -29.45 -6.38 -32.22
N LEU A 17 -29.07 -5.96 -33.43
CA LEU A 17 -27.69 -5.54 -33.74
C LEU A 17 -27.32 -4.17 -33.17
N LEU A 18 -28.31 -3.28 -32.97
CA LEU A 18 -28.09 -1.93 -32.40
C LEU A 18 -28.06 -1.91 -30.86
N VAL A 19 -28.61 -2.92 -30.18
CA VAL A 19 -28.51 -3.04 -28.71
C VAL A 19 -27.25 -3.81 -28.25
N GLY A 20 -26.40 -4.24 -29.20
CA GLY A 20 -25.36 -5.24 -28.99
C GLY A 20 -24.07 -4.79 -28.30
N THR A 21 -23.77 -3.49 -28.14
CA THR A 21 -22.46 -3.09 -27.62
C THR A 21 -22.50 -1.84 -26.74
N CYS A 22 -23.28 -1.89 -25.66
CA CYS A 22 -23.11 -0.99 -24.52
C CYS A 22 -23.08 -1.77 -23.20
N LEU A 23 -22.50 -2.98 -23.22
CA LEU A 23 -21.99 -3.57 -21.98
C LEU A 23 -20.78 -2.73 -21.57
N PRO A 24 -20.86 -1.98 -20.45
CA PRO A 24 -19.70 -1.24 -19.97
C PRO A 24 -18.53 -2.20 -19.84
N ASP A 25 -17.36 -1.73 -20.24
CA ASP A 25 -16.12 -2.49 -20.41
C ASP A 25 -15.62 -3.05 -19.06
N ALA A 26 -16.32 -4.06 -18.55
CA ALA A 26 -16.01 -4.72 -17.29
C ALA A 26 -14.68 -5.47 -17.40
N GLY A 27 -14.31 -5.90 -18.61
CA GLY A 27 -13.04 -6.56 -18.89
C GLY A 27 -11.85 -5.63 -18.67
N SER A 28 -11.88 -4.40 -19.20
CA SER A 28 -10.78 -3.45 -18.98
C SER A 28 -10.66 -3.03 -17.52
N LYS A 29 -11.78 -2.76 -16.84
CA LYS A 29 -11.79 -2.39 -15.42
C LYS A 29 -11.21 -3.49 -14.52
N LEU A 30 -11.55 -4.76 -14.77
CA LEU A 30 -11.00 -5.88 -14.01
C LEU A 30 -9.49 -6.05 -14.27
N ARG A 31 -9.04 -5.80 -15.50
CA ARG A 31 -7.61 -5.81 -15.83
C ARG A 31 -6.86 -4.70 -15.10
N GLU A 32 -7.37 -3.47 -15.12
CA GLU A 32 -6.80 -2.33 -14.41
C GLU A 32 -6.70 -2.58 -12.90
N GLN A 33 -7.77 -3.12 -12.29
CA GLN A 33 -7.77 -3.48 -10.88
C GLN A 33 -6.73 -4.54 -10.55
N ARG A 34 -6.60 -5.57 -11.39
CA ARG A 34 -5.58 -6.60 -11.21
C ARG A 34 -4.18 -6.02 -11.31
N GLU A 35 -3.90 -5.20 -12.32
CA GLU A 35 -2.60 -4.52 -12.47
C GLU A 35 -2.31 -3.60 -11.28
N ALA A 36 -3.32 -2.94 -10.73
CA ALA A 36 -3.17 -2.13 -9.52
C ALA A 36 -2.80 -2.99 -8.30
N LEU A 37 -3.44 -4.15 -8.11
CA LEU A 37 -3.11 -5.08 -7.03
C LEU A 37 -1.70 -5.68 -7.18
N GLU A 38 -1.30 -6.01 -8.41
CA GLU A 38 0.05 -6.52 -8.70
C GLU A 38 1.14 -5.49 -8.37
N LYS A 39 0.85 -4.19 -8.48
CA LYS A 39 1.77 -3.11 -8.10
C LYS A 39 1.86 -2.84 -6.60
N LEU A 40 0.92 -3.35 -5.80
CA LEU A 40 0.94 -3.20 -4.33
C LEU A 40 1.84 -4.26 -3.71
N GLU A 41 3.13 -4.22 -4.03
CA GLU A 41 4.09 -5.17 -3.50
C GLU A 41 4.31 -4.98 -1.99
N CYS A 42 4.59 -6.09 -1.29
CA CYS A 42 4.97 -6.06 0.11
C CYS A 42 6.47 -5.74 0.22
N GLU A 43 6.77 -4.46 0.31
CA GLU A 43 8.12 -3.91 0.36
C GLU A 43 8.25 -2.87 1.48
N PRO A 44 9.48 -2.57 1.95
CA PRO A 44 9.69 -1.50 2.92
C PRO A 44 9.35 -0.14 2.31
N LYS A 45 8.54 0.65 3.02
CA LYS A 45 8.12 1.98 2.60
C LYS A 45 8.54 3.03 3.60
N GLU A 46 8.87 4.20 3.09
CA GLU A 46 9.23 5.35 3.90
C GLU A 46 8.04 5.80 4.75
N THR A 47 8.25 5.91 6.06
CA THR A 47 7.25 6.41 7.00
C THR A 47 7.91 7.24 8.09
N TRP A 48 7.11 8.11 8.69
CA TRP A 48 7.54 9.06 9.70
C TRP A 48 7.23 8.49 11.08
N VAL A 49 8.25 8.35 11.92
CA VAL A 49 8.10 7.85 13.29
C VAL A 49 8.62 8.88 14.29
N TYR A 50 7.91 9.01 15.41
CA TYR A 50 8.38 9.80 16.54
C TYR A 50 9.55 9.09 17.22
N ILE A 51 10.66 9.78 17.40
CA ILE A 51 11.86 9.24 18.05
C ILE A 51 11.55 8.73 19.45
N GLU A 52 10.77 9.48 20.23
CA GLU A 52 10.38 9.12 21.61
C GLU A 52 9.72 7.73 21.68
N SER A 53 8.92 7.38 20.67
CA SER A 53 8.28 6.07 20.58
C SER A 53 9.23 4.90 20.27
N GLN A 54 10.47 5.21 19.88
CA GLN A 54 11.50 4.25 19.50
C GLN A 54 12.60 4.15 20.57
N LEU A 55 12.58 5.00 21.58
CA LEU A 55 13.54 4.99 22.67
C LEU A 55 13.27 3.82 23.63
N GLY A 56 14.34 3.19 24.10
CA GLY A 56 14.28 2.17 25.13
C GLY A 56 14.07 2.78 26.52
N PRO A 57 13.71 1.97 27.53
CA PRO A 57 13.50 2.43 28.91
C PRO A 57 14.77 3.00 29.59
N HIS A 58 15.93 2.89 28.96
CA HIS A 58 17.22 3.39 29.45
C HIS A 58 17.75 4.57 28.63
N ASP A 59 17.03 5.03 27.61
CA ASP A 59 17.43 6.21 26.86
C ASP A 59 17.10 7.47 27.66
N ASP A 60 18.14 8.19 28.06
CA ASP A 60 18.11 9.44 28.84
C ASP A 60 17.87 10.68 27.96
N LEU A 61 17.04 10.54 26.91
CA LEU A 61 16.60 11.66 26.09
C LEU A 61 15.33 12.26 26.72
N PRO A 62 15.39 13.50 27.24
CA PRO A 62 14.21 14.13 27.82
C PRO A 62 13.19 14.47 26.71
N ASP A 63 11.90 14.31 27.03
CA ASP A 63 10.80 14.74 26.18
C ASP A 63 10.98 16.22 25.80
N ASN A 64 10.80 16.54 24.52
CA ASN A 64 10.85 17.91 23.99
C ASN A 64 12.19 18.68 24.06
N THR A 65 13.31 18.09 24.50
CA THR A 65 14.61 18.80 24.58
C THR A 65 15.57 18.49 23.43
N PHE A 66 15.07 17.92 22.33
CA PHE A 66 15.90 17.55 21.20
C PHE A 66 15.24 17.81 19.84
N TYR A 67 16.02 17.86 18.77
CA TYR A 67 15.50 17.98 17.40
C TYR A 67 16.36 17.17 16.41
N PRO A 68 15.75 16.50 15.41
CA PRO A 68 14.30 16.42 15.15
C PRO A 68 13.58 15.46 16.10
N HIS A 69 12.26 15.63 16.27
CA HIS A 69 11.40 14.69 17.01
C HIS A 69 10.91 13.52 16.15
N VAL A 70 10.90 13.70 14.83
CA VAL A 70 10.35 12.74 13.88
C VAL A 70 11.41 12.44 12.83
N VAL A 71 11.53 11.17 12.47
CA VAL A 71 12.45 10.70 11.44
C VAL A 71 11.76 9.81 10.45
N SER A 72 12.26 9.86 9.21
CA SER A 72 11.91 8.89 8.19
C SER A 72 12.63 7.57 8.47
N VAL A 73 11.87 6.47 8.46
CA VAL A 73 12.37 5.08 8.53
C VAL A 73 11.59 4.21 7.55
N LEU A 74 12.20 3.12 7.09
CA LEU A 74 11.49 2.10 6.32
C LEU A 74 10.68 1.17 7.23
N ARG A 75 9.39 1.00 6.90
CA ARG A 75 8.47 0.05 7.56
C ARG A 75 7.73 -0.80 6.54
N CYS A 76 7.37 -2.01 6.95
CA CYS A 76 6.41 -2.83 6.21
C CYS A 76 5.01 -2.37 6.56
N LEU A 77 4.24 -1.93 5.57
CA LEU A 77 2.91 -1.36 5.77
C LEU A 77 1.86 -2.26 5.12
N ASN A 78 0.88 -2.72 5.90
CA ASN A 78 -0.18 -3.59 5.39
C ASN A 78 -1.13 -2.83 4.48
N GLU A 79 -1.48 -1.60 4.86
CA GLU A 79 -2.46 -0.74 4.20
C GLU A 79 -2.07 -0.34 2.77
N SER A 80 -0.79 -0.46 2.42
CA SER A 80 -0.29 -0.15 1.08
C SER A 80 0.29 -1.38 0.37
N SER A 81 0.09 -2.58 0.93
CA SER A 81 0.61 -3.83 0.36
C SER A 81 -0.52 -4.82 0.14
N PHE A 82 -0.49 -5.53 -0.98
CA PHE A 82 -1.43 -6.59 -1.29
C PHE A 82 -0.76 -7.96 -1.19
N CYS A 83 -1.01 -8.63 -0.07
CA CYS A 83 -0.57 -10.00 0.17
C CYS A 83 -1.69 -10.99 -0.13
N GLY A 84 -1.98 -11.18 -1.43
CA GLY A 84 -3.12 -11.95 -1.90
C GLY A 84 -2.89 -12.62 -3.26
N ASP A 85 -3.96 -13.20 -3.82
CA ASP A 85 -3.99 -13.59 -5.23
C ASP A 85 -4.64 -12.45 -6.04
N PRO A 86 -3.89 -11.72 -6.89
CA PRO A 86 -4.44 -10.60 -7.66
C PRO A 86 -5.55 -11.03 -8.64
N ARG A 87 -5.59 -12.31 -9.04
CA ARG A 87 -6.64 -12.84 -9.92
C ARG A 87 -7.97 -12.99 -9.18
N ARG A 88 -7.92 -13.20 -7.86
CA ARG A 88 -9.10 -13.35 -7.01
C ARG A 88 -9.45 -12.06 -6.27
N GLY A 89 -8.52 -11.12 -6.16
CA GLY A 89 -8.70 -9.87 -5.42
C GLY A 89 -8.86 -10.08 -3.90
N VAL A 90 -8.41 -11.24 -3.39
CA VAL A 90 -8.60 -11.63 -1.99
C VAL A 90 -7.25 -11.63 -1.25
N PRO A 91 -7.06 -10.76 -0.24
CA PRO A 91 -5.90 -10.84 0.64
C PRO A 91 -6.03 -12.06 1.56
N HIS A 92 -4.94 -12.79 1.78
CA HIS A 92 -4.93 -13.98 2.65
C HIS A 92 -3.65 -14.09 3.51
N LYS A 93 -2.80 -13.07 3.46
CA LYS A 93 -1.56 -12.92 4.22
C LYS A 93 -1.41 -11.45 4.61
N THR A 94 -0.46 -11.18 5.50
CA THR A 94 -0.09 -9.83 5.95
C THR A 94 1.36 -9.53 5.55
N CYS A 95 1.64 -8.27 5.23
CA CYS A 95 2.98 -7.79 4.98
C CYS A 95 3.69 -7.56 6.32
N LYS A 96 4.71 -8.38 6.59
CA LYS A 96 5.48 -8.34 7.84
C LYS A 96 6.97 -8.10 7.56
N PRO A 97 7.72 -7.53 8.52
CA PRO A 97 9.18 -7.48 8.42
C PRO A 97 9.77 -8.87 8.35
N ASP A 98 10.64 -9.08 7.37
CA ASP A 98 11.45 -10.29 7.25
C ASP A 98 12.84 -10.06 7.85
N THR A 99 13.45 -8.90 7.55
CA THR A 99 14.70 -8.46 8.17
C THR A 99 14.53 -7.07 8.77
N ILE A 100 15.02 -6.89 10.00
CA ILE A 100 15.05 -5.60 10.71
C ILE A 100 16.50 -5.27 11.04
N GLY A 101 16.93 -4.04 10.81
CA GLY A 101 18.27 -3.58 11.11
C GLY A 101 18.28 -2.22 11.79
N PRO A 102 19.38 -1.86 12.47
CA PRO A 102 19.53 -0.55 13.08
C PRO A 102 19.70 0.53 12.01
N LYS A 103 19.22 1.73 12.32
CA LYS A 103 19.49 2.98 11.62
C LYS A 103 19.88 4.03 12.65
N ASP A 104 21.05 4.61 12.47
CA ASP A 104 21.51 5.66 13.36
C ASP A 104 20.96 7.01 12.90
N VAL A 105 20.44 7.77 13.85
CA VAL A 105 19.95 9.14 13.67
C VAL A 105 20.74 10.04 14.60
N VAL A 106 21.07 11.24 14.13
CA VAL A 106 21.68 12.27 14.97
C VAL A 106 20.61 13.27 15.37
N VAL A 107 20.46 13.49 16.67
CA VAL A 107 19.61 14.52 17.26
C VAL A 107 20.47 15.60 17.90
N LYS A 108 20.00 16.84 17.89
CA LYS A 108 20.58 17.98 18.60
C LYS A 108 19.82 18.19 19.91
N LEU A 109 20.52 18.43 21.00
CA LEU A 109 19.93 18.75 22.31
C LEU A 109 19.90 20.28 22.51
N TYR A 110 18.84 20.78 23.14
CA TYR A 110 18.64 22.21 23.39
C TYR A 110 19.29 22.74 24.69
N ASN A 111 19.91 21.87 25.49
CA ASN A 111 20.33 22.19 26.86
C ASN A 111 21.70 22.91 26.86
N ASP A 112 21.68 24.23 26.63
CA ASP A 112 22.73 25.28 26.82
C ASP A 112 24.15 25.05 26.26
N VAL A 113 24.42 23.88 25.70
CA VAL A 113 25.59 23.57 24.87
C VAL A 113 25.04 22.73 23.73
N GLU A 114 25.22 23.16 22.47
CA GLU A 114 24.76 22.42 21.29
C GLU A 114 25.42 21.03 21.23
N LEU A 115 24.84 20.06 21.93
CA LEU A 115 25.29 18.69 22.01
C LEU A 115 24.54 17.89 20.94
N THR A 116 25.29 17.16 20.12
CA THR A 116 24.71 16.17 19.22
C THR A 116 24.78 14.79 19.86
N ARG A 117 23.73 14.00 19.68
CA ARG A 117 23.64 12.63 20.17
C ARG A 117 23.22 11.71 19.05
N LYS A 118 23.84 10.54 18.98
CA LYS A 118 23.41 9.45 18.10
C LYS A 118 22.41 8.57 18.84
N ILE A 119 21.28 8.32 18.20
CA ILE A 119 20.27 7.36 18.62
C ILE A 119 20.15 6.27 17.56
N THR A 120 19.74 5.08 17.95
CA THR A 120 19.51 3.98 17.02
C THR A 120 18.03 3.66 16.97
N VAL A 121 17.43 3.80 15.79
CA VAL A 121 16.04 3.39 15.53
C VAL A 121 16.05 2.11 14.70
N MET A 122 15.12 1.20 14.96
CA MET A 122 15.00 -0.03 14.16
C MET A 122 14.33 0.29 12.83
N GLU A 123 14.78 -0.31 11.73
CA GLU A 123 14.28 -0.10 10.37
C GLU A 123 14.06 -1.44 9.67
N ASN A 124 12.96 -1.57 8.92
CA ASN A 124 12.65 -2.80 8.19
C ASN A 124 13.45 -2.80 6.88
N LYS A 125 14.40 -3.73 6.73
CA LYS A 125 15.28 -3.83 5.55
C LYS A 125 14.66 -4.67 4.43
N SER A 126 13.78 -5.60 4.79
CA SER A 126 12.98 -6.39 3.84
C SER A 126 11.60 -6.68 4.44
N CYS A 127 10.63 -6.87 3.55
CA CYS A 127 9.27 -7.26 3.90
C CYS A 127 8.87 -8.51 3.14
N LYS A 128 7.94 -9.29 3.71
CA LYS A 128 7.41 -10.48 3.07
C LYS A 128 5.96 -10.72 3.46
N CYS A 129 5.19 -11.28 2.53
CA CYS A 129 3.84 -11.76 2.82
C CYS A 129 3.90 -13.03 3.68
N MET A 130 3.40 -12.92 4.91
CA MET A 130 3.40 -13.98 5.92
C MET A 130 2.01 -14.21 6.48
N HIS A 131 1.76 -15.41 7.00
CA HIS A 131 0.53 -15.73 7.72
C HIS A 131 0.50 -15.06 9.10
#